data_AF-A0A0S8D5A0-F1
#
_entry.id   AF-A0A0S8D5A0-F1
#
_cell.length_a   1.000
_cell.length_b   1.000
_cell.length_c   1.000
_cell.angle_alpha   90.00
_cell.angle_beta   90.00
_cell.angle_gamma   90.00
#
_symmetry.space_group_name_H-M   'P 1'
#
loop_
_entity.id
_entity.type
_entity.pdbx_description
1 polymer ?
#
loop_
_entity_poly.entity_id
_entity_poly.type
_entity_poly.pdbx_seq_one_letter_code
_entity_poly.pdbx_strand_id
1 'polypeptide(L)'
;MKESKTKSAKMKKKRVIGFQVLEEECIWMKAGVVNFRLCDNDYDCYNCPFDQGMRKALNLESHEGQREKPGWVQHLQKDYHGASRPCRHTLTGRINAPKICTMNYECYHCPYDQMLDELDLGRPLHAPTYKLVSGIRIADGYYYHMGHSWARFEHGGRVRVGFDDFLVKLFGAIQTLKLPPLGATLKQAQVGWTFSREYRKAAVLSPVTGTVLATNHRALEHPEITNDDPYQEGWLFILEPKLPKRDLKGLYYADDGFRWMEQENGKLMSLMGPEYEQLAATGGGVVNDVFGNVPGMGWNRLVRTFLRTEKM
;
A
#
# COMPACT_ATOMS: atom_id res chain seq x y z
N MET A 1 2.19 -17.08 -52.51
CA MET A 1 3.22 -17.01 -51.44
C MET A 1 2.71 -16.07 -50.36
N LYS A 2 2.21 -16.65 -49.24
CA LYS A 2 2.73 -16.50 -47.86
C LYS A 2 2.72 -15.05 -47.36
N GLU A 3 1.68 -14.68 -46.61
CA GLU A 3 1.61 -14.76 -45.13
C GLU A 3 2.60 -13.84 -44.40
N SER A 4 2.01 -12.94 -43.60
CA SER A 4 2.34 -12.67 -42.19
C SER A 4 3.76 -12.18 -41.85
N LYS A 5 3.84 -10.99 -41.23
CA LYS A 5 4.15 -10.91 -39.79
C LYS A 5 4.01 -9.49 -39.23
N THR A 6 2.91 -9.33 -38.49
CA THR A 6 2.88 -8.86 -37.09
C THR A 6 3.55 -7.51 -36.78
N LYS A 7 2.73 -6.45 -36.76
CA LYS A 7 2.99 -5.27 -35.93
C LYS A 7 3.00 -5.72 -34.47
N SER A 8 4.19 -5.76 -33.87
CA SER A 8 4.36 -6.00 -32.44
C SER A 8 3.66 -4.89 -31.65
N ALA A 9 2.53 -5.24 -31.02
CA ALA A 9 1.85 -4.38 -30.08
C ALA A 9 2.77 -4.19 -28.85
N LYS A 10 3.40 -3.01 -28.75
CA LYS A 10 4.19 -2.59 -27.60
C LYS A 10 3.31 -2.69 -26.34
N MET A 11 3.53 -3.72 -25.52
CA MET A 11 2.94 -3.84 -24.18
C MET A 11 3.30 -2.59 -23.35
N LYS A 12 2.33 -1.71 -23.11
CA LYS A 12 2.44 -0.62 -22.13
C LYS A 12 2.64 -1.26 -20.75
N LYS A 13 3.87 -1.21 -20.21
CA LYS A 13 4.17 -1.66 -18.84
C LYS A 13 3.33 -0.82 -17.86
N LYS A 14 2.56 -1.48 -16.98
CA LYS A 14 1.75 -0.85 -15.92
C LYS A 14 2.67 -0.05 -14.99
N ARG A 15 2.60 1.28 -15.06
CA ARG A 15 3.30 2.21 -14.15
C ARG A 15 2.62 2.18 -12.79
N VAL A 16 3.41 2.25 -11.71
CA VAL A 16 2.89 2.53 -10.37
C VAL A 16 2.46 3.99 -10.32
N ILE A 17 1.16 4.26 -10.20
CA ILE A 17 0.60 5.60 -10.14
C ILE A 17 0.39 5.95 -8.67
N GLY A 18 1.07 6.98 -8.17
CA GLY A 18 0.96 7.41 -6.76
C GLY A 18 2.27 8.00 -6.21
N PHE A 19 3.40 7.72 -6.84
CA PHE A 19 4.61 8.52 -6.68
C PHE A 19 4.69 9.50 -7.86
N GLN A 20 4.52 10.80 -7.62
CA GLN A 20 4.94 11.81 -8.60
C GLN A 20 6.48 11.88 -8.58
N VAL A 21 7.17 10.99 -9.30
CA VAL A 21 8.62 11.10 -9.53
C VAL A 21 8.82 11.76 -10.90
N LEU A 22 9.46 12.93 -10.92
CA LEU A 22 9.59 13.79 -12.11
C LEU A 22 10.76 13.40 -13.06
N GLU A 23 11.54 12.36 -12.77
CA GLU A 23 12.64 11.92 -13.65
C GLU A 23 12.56 10.40 -13.88
N GLU A 24 12.75 9.95 -15.13
CA GLU A 24 12.63 8.54 -15.58
C GLU A 24 13.98 7.91 -15.99
N GLU A 25 15.13 8.52 -15.65
CA GLU A 25 16.46 8.08 -16.08
C GLU A 25 17.01 6.91 -15.23
N CYS A 26 17.73 5.96 -15.86
CA CYS A 26 18.46 4.94 -15.12
C CYS A 26 19.62 5.58 -14.34
N ILE A 27 19.95 5.05 -13.16
CA ILE A 27 21.05 5.56 -12.32
C ILE A 27 22.40 5.58 -13.06
N TRP A 28 22.66 4.61 -13.94
CA TRP A 28 23.88 4.55 -14.75
C TRP A 28 23.89 5.58 -15.88
N MET A 29 22.71 5.94 -16.40
CA MET A 29 22.57 7.01 -17.40
C MET A 29 22.78 8.37 -16.75
N LYS A 30 22.14 8.60 -15.61
CA LYS A 30 22.34 9.81 -14.79
C LYS A 30 23.80 9.98 -14.35
N ALA A 31 24.49 8.88 -14.07
CA ALA A 31 25.91 8.86 -13.74
C ALA A 31 26.85 8.99 -14.96
N GLY A 32 26.31 9.05 -16.19
CA GLY A 32 27.09 9.17 -17.42
C GLY A 32 27.87 7.91 -17.84
N VAL A 33 27.60 6.76 -17.19
CA VAL A 33 28.26 5.47 -17.48
C VAL A 33 27.67 4.82 -18.73
N VAL A 34 26.41 5.11 -19.04
CA VAL A 34 25.74 4.66 -20.26
C VAL A 34 25.00 5.82 -20.94
N ASN A 35 25.04 5.85 -22.26
CA ASN A 35 24.54 7.00 -23.04
C ASN A 35 23.02 7.15 -23.00
N PHE A 36 22.27 6.04 -23.01
CA PHE A 36 20.82 6.09 -22.97
C PHE A 36 20.23 4.82 -22.36
N ARG A 37 19.61 4.97 -21.19
CA ARG A 37 18.79 3.93 -20.54
C ARG A 37 17.77 4.59 -19.63
N LEU A 38 16.49 4.43 -19.95
CA LEU A 38 15.41 4.83 -19.04
C LEU A 38 15.21 3.76 -17.97
N CYS A 39 14.86 4.18 -16.76
CA CYS A 39 14.60 3.27 -15.66
C CYS A 39 13.26 2.59 -15.87
N ASP A 40 13.29 1.33 -16.31
CA ASP A 40 12.10 0.50 -16.48
C ASP A 40 11.83 -0.43 -15.28
N ASN A 41 12.52 -0.16 -14.18
CA ASN A 41 12.41 -0.85 -12.89
C ASN A 41 12.23 0.16 -11.74
N ASP A 42 11.60 1.31 -11.99
CA ASP A 42 11.32 2.49 -11.12
C ASP A 42 12.27 2.72 -9.92
N TYR A 43 13.58 2.64 -10.14
CA TYR A 43 14.64 2.81 -9.14
C TYR A 43 14.81 1.68 -8.10
N ASP A 44 14.23 0.49 -8.30
CA ASP A 44 14.64 -0.71 -7.56
C ASP A 44 15.94 -1.26 -8.15
N CYS A 45 17.04 -0.56 -7.90
CA CYS A 45 18.35 -0.95 -8.44
C CYS A 45 18.83 -2.28 -7.85
N TYR A 46 18.47 -2.59 -6.61
CA TYR A 46 18.88 -3.82 -5.92
C TYR A 46 18.47 -5.10 -6.70
N ASN A 47 17.25 -5.12 -7.22
CA ASN A 47 16.75 -6.25 -8.03
C ASN A 47 16.80 -6.00 -9.54
N CYS A 48 17.47 -4.94 -10.01
CA CYS A 48 17.50 -4.61 -11.43
C CYS A 48 18.53 -5.47 -12.17
N PRO A 49 18.14 -6.30 -13.15
CA PRO A 49 19.09 -7.15 -13.87
C PRO A 49 20.16 -6.35 -14.63
N PHE A 50 19.80 -5.17 -15.11
CA PHE A 50 20.73 -4.25 -15.75
C PHE A 50 21.75 -3.71 -14.74
N ASP A 51 21.31 -3.33 -13.54
CA ASP A 51 22.20 -2.87 -12.47
C ASP A 51 23.15 -3.98 -12.01
N GLN A 52 22.63 -5.20 -11.82
CA GLN A 52 23.42 -6.38 -11.46
C GLN A 52 24.45 -6.72 -12.53
N GLY A 53 24.08 -6.63 -13.81
CA GLY A 53 24.99 -6.80 -14.94
C GLY A 53 26.09 -5.74 -14.97
N MET A 54 25.73 -4.47 -14.72
CA MET A 54 26.69 -3.36 -14.65
C MET A 54 27.66 -3.49 -13.47
N ARG A 55 27.16 -3.84 -12.28
CA ARG A 55 28.00 -4.08 -11.10
C ARG A 55 28.98 -5.22 -11.32
N LYS A 56 28.51 -6.33 -11.91
CA LYS A 56 29.37 -7.46 -12.28
C LYS A 56 30.44 -7.07 -13.30
N ALA A 57 30.07 -6.29 -14.32
CA ALA A 57 31.01 -5.81 -15.35
C ALA A 57 32.08 -4.85 -14.78
N LEU A 58 31.76 -4.15 -13.68
CA LEU A 58 32.67 -3.23 -13.00
C LEU A 58 33.36 -3.86 -11.77
N ASN A 59 33.23 -5.18 -11.57
CA ASN A 59 33.76 -5.92 -10.41
C ASN A 59 33.32 -5.35 -9.04
N LEU A 60 32.08 -4.88 -8.97
CA LEU A 60 31.42 -4.41 -7.74
C LEU A 60 30.63 -5.57 -7.12
N GLU A 61 31.29 -6.64 -6.66
CA GLU A 61 30.61 -7.71 -5.92
C GLU A 61 30.42 -7.32 -4.44
N SER A 62 29.20 -7.47 -3.93
CA SER A 62 28.79 -7.03 -2.59
C SER A 62 29.23 -8.01 -1.50
N HIS A 63 30.06 -7.53 -0.56
CA HIS A 63 30.25 -8.20 0.73
C HIS A 63 29.07 -7.91 1.66
N GLU A 64 28.38 -8.97 2.12
CA GLU A 64 27.45 -8.90 3.25
C GLU A 64 28.22 -8.45 4.51
N GLY A 65 27.86 -7.29 5.07
CA GLY A 65 28.43 -6.83 6.34
C GLY A 65 28.41 -5.32 6.59
N GLN A 66 28.18 -4.50 5.57
CA GLN A 66 28.02 -3.05 5.74
C GLN A 66 26.81 -2.60 4.93
N ARG A 67 25.85 -1.93 5.55
CA ARG A 67 24.77 -1.24 4.80
C ARG A 67 25.43 -0.16 3.95
N GLU A 68 25.77 -0.49 2.71
CA GLU A 68 26.24 0.49 1.74
C GLU A 68 25.22 1.62 1.66
N LYS A 69 25.71 2.87 1.70
CA LYS A 69 24.87 4.07 1.61
C LYS A 69 24.03 3.97 0.33
N PRO A 70 22.71 4.26 0.37
CA PRO A 70 21.88 4.23 -0.83
C PRO A 70 22.50 5.03 -1.97
N GLY A 71 22.36 4.59 -3.22
CA GLY A 71 23.00 5.25 -4.37
C GLY A 71 22.66 6.76 -4.49
N TRP A 72 21.45 7.17 -4.10
CA TRP A 72 21.07 8.59 -4.04
C TRP A 72 21.87 9.38 -3.01
N VAL A 73 22.22 8.77 -1.87
CA VAL A 73 23.07 9.39 -0.83
C VAL A 73 24.46 9.64 -1.39
N GLN A 74 25.03 8.62 -2.06
CA GLN A 74 26.37 8.72 -2.66
C GLN A 74 26.41 9.83 -3.72
N HIS A 75 25.38 9.91 -4.58
CA HIS A 75 25.24 10.95 -5.59
C HIS A 75 25.19 12.36 -4.97
N LEU A 76 24.34 12.60 -3.97
CA LEU A 76 24.25 13.91 -3.32
C LEU A 76 25.52 14.27 -2.54
N GLN A 77 26.22 13.29 -1.96
CA GLN A 77 27.51 13.53 -1.29
C GLN A 77 28.61 13.92 -2.28
N LYS A 78 28.56 13.40 -3.50
CA LYS A 78 29.48 13.76 -4.59
C LYS A 78 29.22 15.16 -5.12
N ASP A 79 27.95 15.54 -5.27
CA ASP A 79 27.60 16.80 -5.94
C ASP A 79 27.47 17.99 -4.98
N TYR A 80 27.31 17.74 -3.67
CA TYR A 80 27.17 18.79 -2.66
C TYR A 80 28.11 18.61 -1.46
N HIS A 81 28.70 19.72 -1.00
CA HIS A 81 29.76 19.71 0.00
C HIS A 81 29.57 20.77 1.09
N GLY A 82 29.87 20.41 2.34
CA GLY A 82 29.80 21.33 3.47
C GLY A 82 28.44 22.03 3.56
N ALA A 83 28.46 23.37 3.58
CA ALA A 83 27.27 24.22 3.73
C ALA A 83 26.38 24.27 2.48
N SER A 84 26.83 23.76 1.32
CA SER A 84 26.00 23.76 0.09
C SER A 84 25.06 22.57 0.00
N ARG A 85 25.10 21.62 0.95
CA ARG A 85 24.26 20.41 0.94
C ARG A 85 22.80 20.74 1.17
N PRO A 86 21.91 20.68 0.16
CA PRO A 86 20.48 20.85 0.40
C PRO A 86 19.94 19.65 1.19
N CYS A 87 19.00 19.90 2.09
CA CYS A 87 18.23 18.86 2.77
C CYS A 87 17.43 18.06 1.75
N ARG A 88 17.31 16.74 1.94
CA ARG A 88 16.48 15.90 1.06
C ARG A 88 15.03 16.41 0.97
N HIS A 89 14.50 16.96 2.06
CA HIS A 89 13.13 17.48 2.09
C HIS A 89 12.94 18.77 1.31
N THR A 90 14.01 19.57 1.18
CA THR A 90 14.02 20.72 0.28
C THR A 90 14.06 20.22 -1.16
N LEU A 91 14.90 19.23 -1.47
CA LEU A 91 15.00 18.65 -2.81
C LEU A 91 13.70 17.98 -3.28
N THR A 92 13.00 17.28 -2.38
CA THR A 92 11.74 16.60 -2.69
C THR A 92 10.53 17.50 -2.60
N GLY A 93 10.68 18.77 -2.19
CA GLY A 93 9.56 19.69 -1.98
C GLY A 93 8.68 19.37 -0.77
N ARG A 94 9.10 18.47 0.14
CA ARG A 94 8.37 18.20 1.41
C ARG A 94 8.36 19.45 2.31
N ILE A 95 9.35 20.34 2.17
CA ILE A 95 9.37 21.65 2.81
C ILE A 95 9.62 22.75 1.77
N ASN A 96 8.94 23.87 1.97
CA ASN A 96 9.03 25.02 1.05
C ASN A 96 10.25 25.91 1.32
N ALA A 97 10.86 25.79 2.51
CA ALA A 97 12.02 26.59 2.89
C ALA A 97 13.33 25.85 2.56
N PRO A 98 14.34 26.55 2.00
CA PRO A 98 15.68 26.00 1.87
C PRO A 98 16.23 25.59 3.23
N LYS A 99 16.71 24.35 3.34
CA LYS A 99 17.37 23.85 4.53
C LYS A 99 18.66 23.14 4.13
N ILE A 100 19.72 23.36 4.89
CA ILE A 100 21.00 22.67 4.69
C ILE A 100 20.99 21.33 5.44
N CYS A 101 21.54 20.28 4.83
CA CYS A 101 21.75 18.98 5.45
C CYS A 101 23.03 18.97 6.29
N THR A 102 22.88 18.86 7.61
CA THR A 102 24.00 18.75 8.55
C THR A 102 24.47 17.31 8.78
N MET A 103 23.64 16.33 8.44
CA MET A 103 23.86 14.90 8.73
C MET A 103 24.45 14.13 7.56
N ASN A 104 25.01 14.81 6.54
CA ASN A 104 25.59 14.14 5.38
C ASN A 104 24.64 13.11 4.71
N TYR A 105 23.33 13.42 4.68
CA TYR A 105 22.25 12.54 4.21
C TYR A 105 22.04 11.24 5.00
N GLU A 106 22.62 11.11 6.19
CA GLU A 106 22.30 10.06 7.17
C GLU A 106 20.99 10.39 7.88
N CYS A 107 19.92 10.49 7.10
CA CYS A 107 18.63 11.00 7.55
C CYS A 107 18.00 10.16 8.66
N TYR A 108 18.31 8.86 8.73
CA TYR A 108 17.86 7.96 9.80
C TYR A 108 18.33 8.40 11.20
N HIS A 109 19.41 9.20 11.29
CA HIS A 109 19.89 9.81 12.53
C HIS A 109 19.60 11.32 12.62
N CYS A 110 18.87 11.90 11.66
CA CYS A 110 18.62 13.33 11.61
C CYS A 110 17.40 13.70 12.48
N PRO A 111 17.54 14.53 13.53
CA PRO A 111 16.41 14.93 14.38
C PRO A 111 15.32 15.66 13.59
N TYR A 112 15.70 16.42 12.57
CA TYR A 112 14.73 17.12 11.72
C TYR A 112 13.94 16.16 10.82
N ASP A 113 14.56 15.06 10.38
CA ASP A 113 13.86 14.02 9.63
C ASP A 113 12.84 13.31 10.52
N GLN A 114 13.28 12.93 11.73
CA GLN A 114 12.44 12.29 12.74
C GLN A 114 11.26 13.20 13.14
N MET A 115 11.50 14.49 13.38
CA MET A 115 10.45 15.46 13.68
C MET A 115 9.41 15.58 12.56
N LEU A 116 9.84 15.68 11.29
CA LEU A 116 8.90 15.74 10.17
C LEU A 116 8.09 14.45 10.04
N ASP A 117 8.74 13.31 10.28
CA ASP A 117 8.12 12.01 10.26
C ASP A 117 7.08 11.84 11.38
N GLU A 118 7.33 12.37 12.58
CA GLU A 118 6.35 12.43 13.67
C GLU A 118 5.17 13.35 13.33
N LEU A 119 5.45 14.52 12.76
CA LEU A 119 4.42 15.46 12.32
C LEU A 119 3.50 14.83 11.27
N ASP A 120 4.07 14.11 10.28
CA ASP A 120 3.26 13.46 9.25
C ASP A 120 2.45 12.28 9.80
N LEU A 121 2.96 11.54 10.80
CA LEU A 121 2.17 10.51 11.50
C LEU A 121 0.99 11.10 12.25
N GLY A 122 1.16 12.28 12.86
CA GLY A 122 0.12 12.96 13.62
C GLY A 122 -0.87 13.80 12.79
N ARG A 123 -0.62 14.01 11.49
CA ARG A 123 -1.52 14.78 10.64
C ARG A 123 -2.80 14.00 10.35
N PRO A 124 -3.98 14.61 10.56
CA PRO A 124 -5.24 14.02 10.11
C PRO A 124 -5.20 13.86 8.60
N LEU A 125 -5.61 12.69 8.12
CA LEU A 125 -5.71 12.44 6.69
C LEU A 125 -6.75 13.39 6.09
N HIS A 126 -6.42 14.01 4.96
CA HIS A 126 -7.48 14.62 4.16
C HIS A 126 -8.48 13.54 3.76
N ALA A 127 -9.76 13.82 4.01
CA ALA A 127 -10.87 12.97 3.61
C ALA A 127 -10.73 12.63 2.12
N PRO A 128 -10.62 11.35 1.75
CA PRO A 128 -10.52 10.99 0.35
C PRO A 128 -11.83 11.27 -0.36
N THR A 129 -11.76 11.51 -1.66
CA THR A 129 -12.94 11.44 -2.52
C THR A 129 -13.38 9.99 -2.63
N TYR A 130 -14.69 9.75 -2.52
CA TYR A 130 -15.27 8.42 -2.58
C TYR A 130 -16.01 8.22 -3.91
N LYS A 131 -15.94 7.00 -4.44
CA LYS A 131 -16.96 6.49 -5.36
C LYS A 131 -17.85 5.51 -4.60
N LEU A 132 -19.11 5.41 -5.03
CA LEU A 132 -20.04 4.42 -4.51
C LEU A 132 -20.19 3.29 -5.54
N VAL A 133 -19.97 2.06 -5.10
CA VAL A 133 -20.13 0.84 -5.89
C VAL A 133 -21.18 0.01 -5.17
N SER A 134 -22.41 0.02 -5.68
CA SER A 134 -23.54 -0.72 -5.10
C SER A 134 -23.74 -0.47 -3.58
N GLY A 135 -23.57 0.78 -3.15
CA GLY A 135 -23.71 1.19 -1.74
C GLY A 135 -22.44 1.01 -0.89
N ILE A 136 -21.35 0.51 -1.45
CA ILE A 136 -20.03 0.41 -0.80
C ILE A 136 -19.18 1.62 -1.19
N ARG A 137 -18.61 2.29 -0.19
CA ARG A 137 -17.66 3.40 -0.41
C ARG A 137 -16.31 2.84 -0.83
N ILE A 138 -15.70 3.45 -1.82
CA ILE A 138 -14.33 3.14 -2.22
C ILE A 138 -13.57 4.47 -2.40
N ALA A 139 -12.54 4.65 -1.58
CA ALA A 139 -11.68 5.83 -1.57
C ALA A 139 -10.76 5.86 -2.79
N ASP A 140 -10.66 7.03 -3.44
CA ASP A 140 -9.73 7.29 -4.53
C ASP A 140 -8.29 7.49 -4.01
N GLY A 141 -7.30 7.09 -4.80
CA GLY A 141 -5.88 7.12 -4.40
C GLY A 141 -5.46 6.01 -3.42
N TYR A 142 -6.33 5.02 -3.15
CA TYR A 142 -6.06 3.88 -2.28
C TYR A 142 -5.87 2.61 -3.10
N TYR A 143 -5.03 1.71 -2.59
CA TYR A 143 -4.85 0.37 -3.12
C TYR A 143 -5.66 -0.63 -2.29
N TYR A 144 -6.26 -1.62 -2.93
CA TYR A 144 -7.11 -2.61 -2.27
C TYR A 144 -6.53 -4.00 -2.44
N HIS A 145 -6.50 -4.75 -1.35
CA HIS A 145 -6.11 -6.15 -1.36
C HIS A 145 -7.35 -7.03 -1.40
N MET A 146 -7.21 -8.18 -2.06
CA MET A 146 -8.27 -9.17 -2.25
C MET A 146 -8.89 -9.74 -0.96
N GLY A 147 -8.26 -9.48 0.20
CA GLY A 147 -8.75 -9.82 1.54
C GLY A 147 -9.40 -8.63 2.26
N HIS A 148 -9.88 -7.64 1.51
CA HIS A 148 -10.63 -6.47 1.98
C HIS A 148 -9.91 -5.57 3.01
N SER A 149 -8.61 -5.37 2.77
CA SER A 149 -7.82 -4.33 3.42
C SER A 149 -7.35 -3.32 2.38
N TRP A 150 -7.31 -2.04 2.73
CA TRP A 150 -6.71 -1.00 1.90
C TRP A 150 -5.28 -0.66 2.33
N ALA A 151 -4.52 -0.10 1.40
CA ALA A 151 -3.19 0.43 1.60
C ALA A 151 -3.10 1.83 0.95
N ARG A 152 -2.72 2.84 1.73
CA ARG A 152 -2.50 4.22 1.26
C ARG A 152 -1.04 4.60 1.47
N PHE A 153 -0.37 4.99 0.40
CA PHE A 153 1.00 5.51 0.47
C PHE A 153 0.99 6.95 0.99
N GLU A 154 1.89 7.24 1.91
CA GLU A 154 2.07 8.55 2.51
C GLU A 154 3.43 9.15 2.15
N HIS A 155 3.62 10.43 2.49
CA HIS A 155 4.94 11.06 2.37
C HIS A 155 6.00 10.28 3.15
N GLY A 156 7.21 10.23 2.60
CA GLY A 156 8.28 9.40 3.14
C GLY A 156 8.21 7.92 2.75
N GLY A 157 7.25 7.52 1.90
CA GLY A 157 7.15 6.17 1.35
C GLY A 157 6.57 5.14 2.32
N ARG A 158 5.95 5.59 3.40
CA ARG A 158 5.23 4.76 4.37
C ARG A 158 3.87 4.36 3.81
N VAL A 159 3.31 3.28 4.34
CA VAL A 159 2.02 2.75 3.91
C VAL A 159 1.10 2.61 5.12
N ARG A 160 0.00 3.36 5.13
CA ARG A 160 -1.07 3.17 6.10
C ARG A 160 -2.00 2.07 5.62
N VAL A 161 -2.47 1.23 6.54
CA VAL A 161 -3.35 0.08 6.26
C VAL A 161 -4.59 0.13 7.12
N GLY A 162 -5.74 -0.27 6.55
CA GLY A 162 -7.01 -0.40 7.27
C GLY A 162 -7.99 -1.35 6.58
N PHE A 163 -9.19 -1.48 7.14
CA PHE A 163 -10.29 -2.23 6.53
C PHE A 163 -11.03 -1.39 5.51
N ASP A 164 -11.45 -1.99 4.39
CA ASP A 164 -12.34 -1.30 3.45
C ASP A 164 -13.80 -1.28 3.96
N ASP A 165 -14.62 -0.44 3.33
CA ASP A 165 -16.04 -0.28 3.68
C ASP A 165 -16.84 -1.58 3.48
N PHE A 166 -16.38 -2.46 2.57
CA PHE A 166 -17.01 -3.75 2.33
C PHE A 166 -16.85 -4.68 3.54
N LEU A 167 -15.64 -4.82 4.07
CA LEU A 167 -15.36 -5.69 5.21
C LEU A 167 -16.21 -5.30 6.42
N VAL A 168 -16.24 -4.02 6.73
CA VAL A 168 -16.93 -3.51 7.93
C VAL A 168 -18.45 -3.63 7.79
N LYS A 169 -19.00 -3.44 6.59
CA LYS A 169 -20.42 -3.71 6.32
C LYS A 169 -20.74 -5.20 6.33
N LEU A 170 -19.84 -6.04 5.83
CA LEU A 170 -20.03 -7.49 5.78
C LEU A 170 -20.09 -8.09 7.18
N PHE A 171 -19.09 -7.79 8.02
CA PHE A 171 -18.96 -8.41 9.33
C PHE A 171 -19.64 -7.65 10.45
N GLY A 172 -19.81 -6.33 10.30
CA GLY A 172 -20.39 -5.45 11.31
C GLY A 172 -19.63 -5.46 12.65
N ALA A 173 -19.97 -4.51 13.52
CA ALA A 173 -19.71 -4.52 14.97
C ALA A 173 -18.40 -5.23 15.39
N ILE A 174 -17.26 -4.80 14.85
CA ILE A 174 -15.95 -5.33 15.26
C ILE A 174 -15.72 -4.94 16.72
N GLN A 175 -15.46 -5.93 17.58
CA GLN A 175 -15.36 -5.73 19.03
C GLN A 175 -13.92 -5.76 19.55
N THR A 176 -13.02 -6.46 18.86
CA THR A 176 -11.63 -6.54 19.28
C THR A 176 -10.72 -6.68 18.08
N LEU A 177 -9.57 -6.01 18.15
CA LEU A 177 -8.51 -6.06 17.16
C LEU A 177 -7.25 -6.62 17.82
N LYS A 178 -6.58 -7.55 17.14
CA LYS A 178 -5.25 -8.03 17.51
C LYS A 178 -4.28 -7.65 16.41
N LEU A 179 -3.70 -6.45 16.55
CA LEU A 179 -2.76 -5.86 15.60
C LEU A 179 -1.33 -6.39 15.83
N PRO A 180 -0.47 -6.37 14.80
CA PRO A 180 0.93 -6.76 14.94
C PRO A 180 1.70 -5.74 15.80
N PRO A 181 2.70 -6.19 16.59
CA PRO A 181 3.50 -5.29 17.40
C PRO A 181 4.45 -4.44 16.53
N LEU A 182 4.90 -3.31 17.08
CA LEU A 182 5.92 -2.46 16.46
C LEU A 182 7.18 -3.28 16.12
N GLY A 183 7.76 -3.05 14.94
CA GLY A 183 8.92 -3.79 14.44
C GLY A 183 8.61 -5.16 13.83
N ALA A 184 7.37 -5.67 13.91
CA ALA A 184 7.01 -6.92 13.27
C ALA A 184 7.13 -6.83 11.74
N THR A 185 7.61 -7.90 11.10
CA THR A 185 7.62 -8.00 9.63
C THR A 185 6.37 -8.72 9.15
N LEU A 186 5.58 -8.04 8.31
CA LEU A 186 4.46 -8.63 7.59
C LEU A 186 4.88 -9.01 6.17
N LYS A 187 4.25 -10.05 5.62
CA LYS A 187 4.42 -10.49 4.23
C LYS A 187 3.09 -10.37 3.50
N GLN A 188 3.11 -9.83 2.28
CA GLN A 188 1.91 -9.73 1.46
C GLN A 188 1.22 -11.09 1.31
N ALA A 189 -0.11 -11.09 1.33
CA ALA A 189 -0.96 -12.27 1.19
C ALA A 189 -0.74 -13.36 2.26
N GLN A 190 -0.07 -13.02 3.37
CA GLN A 190 -0.03 -13.83 4.58
C GLN A 190 -0.83 -13.14 5.69
N VAL A 191 -1.29 -13.92 6.67
CA VAL A 191 -2.03 -13.39 7.82
C VAL A 191 -1.16 -12.37 8.56
N GLY A 192 -1.68 -11.16 8.74
CA GLY A 192 -1.00 -10.08 9.45
C GLY A 192 -1.64 -9.71 10.79
N TRP A 193 -2.97 -9.79 10.88
CA TRP A 193 -3.72 -9.45 12.09
C TRP A 193 -5.06 -10.17 12.12
N THR A 194 -5.77 -10.03 13.24
CA THR A 194 -7.09 -10.65 13.42
C THR A 194 -8.06 -9.67 14.06
N PHE A 195 -9.34 -9.86 13.78
CA PHE A 195 -10.43 -9.19 14.49
C PHE A 195 -11.43 -10.21 15.02
N SER A 196 -12.27 -9.81 15.98
CA SER A 196 -13.35 -10.63 16.48
C SER A 196 -14.66 -9.85 16.62
N ARG A 197 -15.74 -10.62 16.53
CA ARG A 197 -17.09 -10.22 16.85
C ARG A 197 -17.75 -11.36 17.64
N GLU A 198 -18.28 -11.04 18.81
CA GLU A 198 -18.80 -12.01 19.77
C GLU A 198 -17.73 -13.10 20.04
N TYR A 199 -18.10 -14.37 19.86
CA TYR A 199 -17.22 -15.53 20.04
C TYR A 199 -16.48 -15.93 18.76
N ARG A 200 -16.57 -15.13 17.69
CA ARG A 200 -16.03 -15.47 16.36
C ARG A 200 -14.83 -14.61 16.04
N LYS A 201 -13.82 -15.24 15.43
CA LYS A 201 -12.56 -14.62 15.07
C LYS A 201 -12.28 -14.80 13.59
N ALA A 202 -11.68 -13.78 12.97
CA ALA A 202 -11.27 -13.83 11.58
C ALA A 202 -9.85 -13.25 11.44
N ALA A 203 -9.12 -13.83 10.49
CA ALA A 203 -7.77 -13.40 10.13
C ALA A 203 -7.81 -12.58 8.85
N VAL A 204 -6.93 -11.58 8.75
CA VAL A 204 -6.83 -10.71 7.58
C VAL A 204 -5.42 -10.74 7.01
N LEU A 205 -5.34 -10.79 5.69
CA LEU A 205 -4.10 -10.87 4.94
C LEU A 205 -3.45 -9.49 4.81
N SER A 206 -2.12 -9.43 4.91
CA SER A 206 -1.40 -8.18 4.70
C SER A 206 -1.45 -7.73 3.24
N PRO A 207 -1.77 -6.46 2.95
CA PRO A 207 -1.78 -5.95 1.58
C PRO A 207 -0.38 -5.77 1.01
N VAL A 208 0.62 -5.54 1.86
CA VAL A 208 2.03 -5.32 1.44
C VAL A 208 3.00 -6.01 2.41
N THR A 209 4.21 -6.26 1.93
CA THR A 209 5.35 -6.75 2.71
C THR A 209 6.08 -5.56 3.31
N GLY A 210 6.26 -5.56 4.64
CA GLY A 210 6.85 -4.41 5.32
C GLY A 210 7.10 -4.62 6.80
N THR A 211 7.68 -3.62 7.45
CA THR A 211 7.91 -3.58 8.91
C THR A 211 6.91 -2.63 9.55
N VAL A 212 6.26 -3.03 10.65
CA VAL A 212 5.31 -2.17 11.38
C VAL A 212 6.05 -1.02 12.07
N LEU A 213 5.67 0.20 11.75
CA LEU A 213 6.22 1.44 12.31
C LEU A 213 5.34 2.05 13.40
N ALA A 214 4.01 1.95 13.25
CA ALA A 214 3.05 2.51 14.18
C ALA A 214 1.75 1.70 14.17
N THR A 215 1.03 1.70 15.28
CA THR A 215 -0.30 1.10 15.44
C THR A 215 -1.30 2.15 15.93
N ASN A 216 -2.54 2.07 15.48
CA ASN A 216 -3.60 2.97 15.93
C ASN A 216 -4.15 2.52 17.30
N HIS A 217 -3.66 3.13 18.37
CA HIS A 217 -4.13 2.84 19.73
C HIS A 217 -5.60 3.20 19.94
N ARG A 218 -6.10 4.26 19.29
CA ARG A 218 -7.52 4.64 19.38
C ARG A 218 -8.41 3.55 18.80
N ALA A 219 -8.04 2.95 17.66
CA ALA A 219 -8.81 1.83 17.10
C ALA A 219 -8.73 0.55 17.96
N LEU A 220 -7.64 0.35 18.71
CA LEU A 220 -7.54 -0.78 19.66
C LEU A 220 -8.48 -0.61 20.86
N GLU A 221 -8.58 0.60 21.40
CA GLU A 221 -9.45 0.95 22.53
C GLU A 221 -10.92 1.11 22.10
N HIS A 222 -11.13 1.64 20.90
CA HIS A 222 -12.42 1.95 20.28
C HIS A 222 -12.54 1.31 18.88
N PRO A 223 -12.70 -0.02 18.77
CA PRO A 223 -12.79 -0.72 17.49
C PRO A 223 -13.95 -0.26 16.60
N GLU A 224 -15.00 0.33 17.17
CA GLU A 224 -16.13 0.92 16.47
C GLU A 224 -15.71 1.95 15.41
N ILE A 225 -14.62 2.69 15.64
CA ILE A 225 -14.07 3.69 14.71
C ILE A 225 -13.73 3.06 13.35
N THR A 226 -13.33 1.79 13.34
CA THR A 226 -13.03 1.07 12.09
C THR A 226 -14.27 0.90 11.21
N ASN A 227 -15.47 0.83 11.80
CA ASN A 227 -16.74 0.73 11.07
C ASN A 227 -17.25 2.11 10.64
N ASP A 228 -17.14 3.10 11.51
CA ASP A 228 -17.68 4.44 11.27
C ASP A 228 -16.88 5.20 10.20
N ASP A 229 -15.55 5.18 10.31
CA ASP A 229 -14.63 5.91 9.42
C ASP A 229 -13.45 5.02 8.96
N PRO A 230 -13.72 3.98 8.15
CA PRO A 230 -12.71 2.98 7.77
C PRO A 230 -11.49 3.55 7.04
N TYR A 231 -11.62 4.71 6.39
CA TYR A 231 -10.58 5.27 5.51
C TYR A 231 -9.77 6.40 6.13
N GLN A 232 -10.22 6.99 7.23
CA GLN A 232 -9.50 8.03 7.95
C GLN A 232 -9.16 7.55 9.36
N GLU A 233 -10.00 7.82 10.36
CA GLU A 233 -9.72 7.51 11.77
C GLU A 233 -9.60 6.00 12.06
N GLY A 234 -10.25 5.16 11.24
CA GLY A 234 -10.28 3.70 11.34
C GLY A 234 -9.07 2.96 10.78
N TRP A 235 -7.98 3.66 10.45
CA TRP A 235 -6.72 3.00 10.09
C TRP A 235 -6.19 2.12 11.22
N LEU A 236 -5.43 1.07 10.89
CA LEU A 236 -4.98 0.07 11.86
C LEU A 236 -3.51 0.22 12.22
N PHE A 237 -2.64 0.31 11.23
CA PHE A 237 -1.20 0.44 11.42
C PHE A 237 -0.52 1.06 10.20
N ILE A 238 0.73 1.46 10.37
CA ILE A 238 1.59 2.02 9.33
C ILE A 238 2.81 1.11 9.14
N LEU A 239 3.16 0.84 7.89
CA LEU A 239 4.27 -0.01 7.48
C LEU A 239 5.35 0.80 6.77
N GLU A 240 6.60 0.38 6.97
CA GLU A 240 7.69 0.62 6.03
C GLU A 240 7.68 -0.49 4.97
N PRO A 241 7.30 -0.21 3.72
CA PRO A 241 7.23 -1.25 2.69
C PRO A 241 8.63 -1.70 2.27
N LYS A 242 8.84 -3.02 2.18
CA LYS A 242 10.12 -3.61 1.72
C LYS A 242 10.14 -3.81 0.20
N LEU A 243 9.00 -4.15 -0.41
CA LEU A 243 8.92 -4.52 -1.83
C LEU A 243 7.72 -3.85 -2.53
N PRO A 244 7.58 -2.52 -2.44
CA PRO A 244 6.34 -1.81 -2.78
C PRO A 244 5.82 -2.16 -4.19
N LYS A 245 6.65 -2.16 -5.22
CA LYS A 245 6.19 -2.43 -6.60
C LYS A 245 5.75 -3.86 -6.85
N ARG A 246 6.46 -4.81 -6.26
CA ARG A 246 6.11 -6.21 -6.40
C ARG A 246 4.74 -6.42 -5.77
N ASP A 247 4.56 -5.85 -4.59
CA ASP A 247 3.31 -5.98 -3.84
C ASP A 247 2.17 -5.23 -4.54
N LEU A 248 2.41 -4.06 -5.13
CA LEU A 248 1.41 -3.31 -5.89
C LEU A 248 0.81 -4.07 -7.08
N LYS A 249 1.53 -5.05 -7.68
CA LYS A 249 0.98 -5.90 -8.75
C LYS A 249 -0.18 -6.79 -8.26
N GLY A 250 -0.21 -7.10 -6.97
CA GLY A 250 -1.25 -7.90 -6.33
C GLY A 250 -2.41 -7.08 -5.76
N LEU A 251 -2.42 -5.76 -5.98
CA LEU A 251 -3.42 -4.85 -5.45
C LEU A 251 -4.27 -4.24 -6.57
N TYR A 252 -5.52 -3.93 -6.25
CA TYR A 252 -6.44 -3.24 -7.12
C TYR A 252 -6.37 -1.73 -6.87
N TYR A 253 -6.40 -0.92 -7.93
CA TYR A 253 -6.29 0.54 -7.87
C TYR A 253 -7.20 1.19 -8.89
N ALA A 254 -7.75 2.36 -8.57
CA ALA A 254 -8.64 3.13 -9.45
C ALA A 254 -9.74 2.24 -10.08
N ASP A 255 -9.87 2.25 -11.40
CA ASP A 255 -10.90 1.50 -12.13
C ASP A 255 -10.81 -0.03 -11.92
N ASP A 256 -9.60 -0.57 -11.72
CA ASP A 256 -9.43 -1.98 -11.39
C ASP A 256 -10.05 -2.28 -10.01
N GLY A 257 -9.95 -1.34 -9.06
CA GLY A 257 -10.58 -1.42 -7.74
C GLY A 257 -12.11 -1.37 -7.80
N PHE A 258 -12.68 -0.47 -8.60
CA PHE A 258 -14.13 -0.36 -8.75
C PHE A 258 -14.74 -1.64 -9.33
N ARG A 259 -14.14 -2.18 -10.39
CA ARG A 259 -14.62 -3.44 -11.00
C ARG A 259 -14.46 -4.64 -10.06
N TRP A 260 -13.36 -4.69 -9.30
CA TRP A 260 -13.17 -5.74 -8.32
C TRP A 260 -14.22 -5.67 -7.21
N MET A 261 -14.50 -4.47 -6.69
CA MET A 261 -15.53 -4.29 -5.66
C MET A 261 -16.93 -4.67 -6.16
N GLU A 262 -17.28 -4.33 -7.39
CA GLU A 262 -18.54 -4.73 -8.01
C GLU A 262 -18.65 -6.27 -8.12
N GLN A 263 -17.55 -6.96 -8.43
CA GLN A 263 -17.51 -8.42 -8.45
C GLN A 263 -17.66 -9.04 -7.06
N GLU A 264 -17.01 -8.50 -6.03
CA GLU A 264 -17.16 -8.98 -4.65
C GLU A 264 -18.60 -8.74 -4.15
N ASN A 265 -19.19 -7.60 -4.48
CA ASN A 265 -20.59 -7.31 -4.17
C ASN A 265 -21.55 -8.27 -4.89
N GLY A 266 -21.32 -8.55 -6.19
CA GLY A 266 -22.10 -9.53 -6.93
C GLY A 266 -22.05 -10.93 -6.30
N LYS A 267 -20.86 -11.38 -5.85
CA LYS A 267 -20.73 -12.65 -5.10
C LYS A 267 -21.53 -12.62 -3.81
N LEU A 268 -21.51 -11.51 -3.07
CA LEU A 268 -22.26 -11.37 -1.83
C LEU A 268 -23.76 -11.49 -2.07
N MET A 269 -24.29 -10.82 -3.11
CA MET A 269 -25.71 -10.90 -3.46
C MET A 269 -26.13 -12.32 -3.81
N SER A 270 -25.34 -13.04 -4.61
CA SER A 270 -25.63 -14.45 -4.91
C SER A 270 -25.52 -15.38 -3.71
N LEU A 271 -24.74 -15.02 -2.68
CA LEU A 271 -24.71 -15.76 -1.41
C LEU A 271 -25.94 -15.49 -0.54
N MET A 272 -26.48 -14.26 -0.60
CA MET A 272 -27.67 -13.86 0.15
C MET A 272 -28.97 -14.41 -0.48
N GLY A 273 -28.93 -14.78 -1.75
CA GLY A 273 -30.02 -15.44 -2.46
C GLY A 273 -30.86 -14.49 -3.33
N PRO A 274 -31.79 -15.06 -4.13
CA PRO A 274 -32.47 -14.34 -5.22
C PRO A 274 -33.37 -13.18 -4.76
N GLU A 275 -33.90 -13.23 -3.53
CA GLU A 275 -34.70 -12.12 -2.97
C GLU A 275 -33.86 -10.85 -2.79
N TYR A 276 -32.60 -10.99 -2.36
CA TYR A 276 -31.69 -9.85 -2.19
C TYR A 276 -31.12 -9.36 -3.52
N GLU A 277 -30.92 -10.23 -4.51
CA GLU A 277 -30.54 -9.84 -5.87
C GLU A 277 -31.61 -8.91 -6.50
N GLN A 278 -32.90 -9.21 -6.28
CA GLN A 278 -34.00 -8.37 -6.77
C GLN A 278 -34.05 -7.01 -6.07
N LEU A 279 -33.76 -6.95 -4.76
CA LEU A 279 -33.68 -5.70 -4.01
C LEU A 279 -32.48 -4.82 -4.43
N ALA A 280 -31.34 -5.44 -4.74
CA ALA A 280 -30.19 -4.72 -5.29
C ALA A 280 -30.52 -4.12 -6.67
N ALA A 281 -31.28 -4.84 -7.51
CA ALA A 281 -31.71 -4.37 -8.83
C ALA A 281 -32.66 -3.16 -8.78
N THR A 282 -33.38 -2.96 -7.68
CA THR A 282 -34.25 -1.78 -7.47
C THR A 282 -33.53 -0.58 -6.85
N GLY A 283 -32.20 -0.66 -6.66
CA GLY A 283 -31.39 0.40 -6.08
C GLY A 283 -31.24 0.32 -4.56
N GLY A 284 -31.65 -0.79 -3.93
CA GLY A 284 -31.37 -1.04 -2.52
C GLY A 284 -29.86 -1.21 -2.28
N GLY A 285 -29.31 -0.42 -1.34
CA GLY A 285 -27.91 -0.55 -0.94
C GLY A 285 -27.66 -1.77 -0.04
N VAL A 286 -26.41 -2.19 0.07
CA VAL A 286 -25.99 -3.24 1.02
C VAL A 286 -26.36 -2.80 2.44
N VAL A 287 -27.08 -3.67 3.15
CA VAL A 287 -27.42 -3.47 4.57
C VAL A 287 -26.14 -3.47 5.39
N ASN A 288 -25.99 -2.50 6.30
CA ASN A 288 -24.89 -2.53 7.27
C ASN A 288 -25.01 -3.78 8.14
N ASP A 289 -23.87 -4.38 8.49
CA ASP A 289 -23.84 -5.62 9.26
C ASP A 289 -24.62 -6.77 8.59
N VAL A 290 -24.14 -7.21 7.43
CA VAL A 290 -24.73 -8.33 6.68
C VAL A 290 -24.73 -9.62 7.51
N PHE A 291 -23.64 -9.90 8.23
CA PHE A 291 -23.55 -11.10 9.05
C PHE A 291 -24.59 -11.13 10.19
N GLY A 292 -24.90 -10.00 10.80
CA GLY A 292 -25.90 -9.89 11.87
C GLY A 292 -27.33 -9.87 11.37
N ASN A 293 -27.58 -9.30 10.19
CA ASN A 293 -28.93 -9.06 9.67
C ASN A 293 -29.43 -10.11 8.67
N VAL A 294 -28.53 -10.90 8.05
CA VAL A 294 -28.91 -11.89 7.03
C VAL A 294 -28.76 -13.31 7.59
N PRO A 295 -29.87 -14.01 7.87
CA PRO A 295 -29.82 -15.38 8.40
C PRO A 295 -29.08 -16.34 7.48
N GLY A 296 -28.34 -17.28 8.06
CA GLY A 296 -27.72 -18.39 7.31
C GLY A 296 -26.42 -18.08 6.57
N MET A 297 -25.93 -16.83 6.58
CA MET A 297 -24.69 -16.43 5.91
C MET A 297 -23.43 -17.17 6.39
N GLY A 298 -23.42 -17.62 7.65
CA GLY A 298 -22.40 -18.49 8.23
C GLY A 298 -21.00 -17.87 8.27
N TRP A 299 -20.50 -17.49 9.45
CA TRP A 299 -19.21 -16.79 9.64
C TRP A 299 -18.05 -17.38 8.82
N ASN A 300 -17.82 -18.69 8.93
CA ASN A 300 -16.71 -19.36 8.24
C ASN A 300 -16.82 -19.28 6.72
N ARG A 301 -18.05 -19.25 6.18
CA ARG A 301 -18.30 -19.10 4.74
C ARG A 301 -17.89 -17.70 4.29
N LEU A 302 -18.29 -16.66 5.04
CA LEU A 302 -17.90 -15.28 4.76
C LEU A 302 -16.40 -15.06 4.83
N VAL A 303 -15.76 -15.52 5.91
CA VAL A 303 -14.30 -15.42 6.09
C VAL A 303 -13.55 -16.11 4.95
N ARG A 304 -13.93 -17.36 4.61
CA ARG A 304 -13.28 -18.09 3.53
C ARG A 304 -13.48 -17.41 2.17
N THR A 305 -14.66 -16.87 1.91
CA THR A 305 -15.01 -16.30 0.60
C THR A 305 -14.32 -14.95 0.39
N PHE A 306 -14.43 -14.04 1.36
CA PHE A 306 -14.04 -12.64 1.20
C PHE A 306 -12.67 -12.33 1.80
N LEU A 307 -12.32 -12.90 2.96
CA LEU A 307 -11.01 -12.66 3.58
C LEU A 307 -9.92 -13.62 3.06
N ARG A 308 -10.33 -14.71 2.39
CA ARG A 308 -9.44 -15.73 1.82
C ARG A 308 -8.49 -16.35 2.86
N THR A 309 -8.94 -16.40 4.11
CA THR A 309 -8.23 -17.03 5.21
C THR A 309 -8.95 -18.31 5.63
N GLU A 310 -8.19 -19.34 5.99
CA GLU A 310 -8.75 -20.57 6.56
C GLU A 310 -8.98 -20.41 8.07
N LYS A 311 -9.69 -21.38 8.66
CA LYS A 311 -9.97 -21.43 10.11
C LYS A 311 -8.65 -21.29 10.89
N MET A 312 -8.64 -20.34 11.83
CA MET A 312 -7.70 -20.33 12.96
C MET A 312 -8.17 -21.28 14.05
#